data_AF-A0A831NW26-F1
#
_entry.id   AF-A0A831NW26-F1
#
_cell.length_a   1.000
_cell.length_b   1.000
_cell.length_c   1.000
_cell.angle_alpha   90.00
_cell.angle_beta   90.00
_cell.angle_gamma   90.00
#
_symmetry.space_group_name_H-M   'P 1'
#
loop_
_entity.id
_entity.type
_entity.pdbx_description
1 polymer ?
#
loop_
_entity_poly.entity_id
_entity_poly.type
_entity_poly.pdbx_seq_one_letter_code
_entity_poly.pdbx_strand_id
1 'polypeptide(L)'
;MEIDFWAIEKKWQDRWAAEGIFRAENSGVGGRGSGVGKEKGKFYVLEMFPYPSSSGLHMGHALNYSIGDVLARFKRMKGFDVLYPMGFDALGLPAENAAIKAGEHPKAFTERAIKNYVRQMKELGLSYDWSRTLSTMDPEYYKWNQFFFLKFLEAGLIYKKKAAVNWCPSCDTVISNEQAQGGICERCKSDIEVRHLDEWFMKTTKYADELLSGLDSVDWPEKIKAMQTNWIGRSEGTEIEFTVSRESGVGDQGSDDLGNKVILVDAINAFVIKGEGIFDEMHEMLKKYPNKKIVLTGANDEEYEKFNLKSVPYEVFTLKHNPDKSDPKYYKRLLEKFNLKSGDVIYFEHNKDAIKSAESIGIKTFYYDKNKRDLVSLKNFIEENIKPRTLADSRGHDK
;
A
#
# COMPACT_ATOMS: atom_id res chain seq x y z
N MET A 1 29.39 -39.13 28.48
CA MET A 1 30.33 -38.23 27.78
C MET A 1 29.53 -37.00 27.43
N GLU A 2 29.91 -35.85 27.99
CA GLU A 2 29.22 -34.58 27.75
C GLU A 2 29.75 -33.98 26.45
N ILE A 3 28.86 -33.51 25.57
CA ILE A 3 29.24 -32.92 24.28
C ILE A 3 29.49 -31.43 24.50
N ASP A 4 30.71 -30.97 24.27
CA ASP A 4 31.06 -29.56 24.26
C ASP A 4 30.74 -28.95 22.88
N PHE A 5 29.53 -28.40 22.74
CA PHE A 5 29.09 -27.77 21.52
C PHE A 5 29.97 -26.57 21.12
N TRP A 6 30.41 -25.77 22.09
CA TRP A 6 31.20 -24.55 21.82
C TRP A 6 32.55 -24.89 21.18
N ALA A 7 33.25 -25.90 21.71
CA ALA A 7 34.51 -26.35 21.14
C ALA A 7 34.33 -26.97 19.74
N ILE A 8 33.26 -27.74 19.53
CA ILE A 8 32.97 -28.40 18.25
C ILE A 8 32.59 -27.38 17.18
N GLU A 9 31.67 -26.47 17.47
CA GLU A 9 31.20 -25.44 16.55
C GLU A 9 32.35 -24.55 16.09
N LYS A 10 33.14 -24.01 17.04
CA LYS A 10 34.27 -23.13 16.73
C LYS A 10 35.30 -23.81 15.85
N LYS A 11 35.66 -25.06 16.16
CA LYS A 11 36.60 -25.87 15.37
C LYS A 11 36.17 -25.98 13.91
N TRP A 12 34.90 -26.31 13.66
CA TRP A 12 34.41 -26.50 12.30
C TRP A 12 34.24 -25.19 11.53
N GLN A 13 33.75 -24.14 12.19
CA GLN A 13 33.65 -22.80 11.63
C GLN A 13 35.02 -22.29 11.17
N ASP A 14 36.06 -22.44 12.02
CA ASP A 14 37.42 -22.01 11.70
C ASP A 14 38.00 -22.80 10.53
N ARG A 15 37.81 -24.12 10.51
CA ARG A 15 38.27 -24.98 9.41
C ARG A 15 37.62 -24.58 8.08
N TRP A 16 36.31 -24.43 8.05
CA TRP A 16 35.59 -24.07 6.81
C TRP A 16 35.99 -22.68 6.31
N ALA A 17 36.22 -21.73 7.21
CA ALA A 17 36.69 -20.40 6.85
C ALA A 17 38.12 -20.43 6.29
N ALA A 18 39.03 -21.17 6.93
CA ALA A 18 40.42 -21.30 6.50
C ALA A 18 40.56 -21.99 5.13
N GLU A 19 39.77 -23.04 4.90
CA GLU A 19 39.74 -23.77 3.64
C GLU A 19 38.92 -23.04 2.54
N GLY A 20 38.12 -22.03 2.92
CA GLY A 20 37.32 -21.24 1.97
C GLY A 20 36.25 -22.04 1.24
N ILE A 21 35.78 -23.16 1.81
CA ILE A 21 34.93 -24.16 1.14
C ILE A 21 33.56 -23.65 0.67
N PHE A 22 33.13 -22.48 1.16
CA PHE A 22 31.86 -21.86 0.81
C PHE A 22 31.96 -20.82 -0.30
N ARG A 23 33.18 -20.48 -0.75
CA ARG A 23 33.39 -19.52 -1.84
C ARG A 23 32.86 -20.10 -3.16
N ALA A 24 32.09 -19.28 -3.88
CA ALA A 24 31.56 -19.64 -5.18
C ALA A 24 32.55 -19.26 -6.29
N GLU A 25 32.75 -20.15 -7.26
CA GLU A 25 33.64 -19.87 -8.38
C GLU A 25 32.92 -19.07 -9.47
N ASN A 26 33.65 -18.19 -10.16
CA ASN A 26 33.16 -17.59 -11.40
C ASN A 26 33.46 -18.55 -12.57
N SER A 27 32.91 -19.77 -12.49
CA SER A 27 33.05 -20.83 -13.49
C SER A 27 32.41 -20.37 -14.81
N GLY A 28 33.20 -19.72 -15.66
CA GLY A 28 32.74 -19.07 -16.91
C GLY A 28 33.61 -17.89 -17.35
N VAL A 29 34.47 -17.36 -16.48
CA VAL A 29 35.42 -16.28 -16.81
C VAL A 29 36.81 -16.62 -16.27
N GLY A 30 37.48 -17.63 -16.85
CA GLY A 30 38.94 -17.88 -16.72
C GLY A 30 39.57 -17.80 -15.31
N GLY A 31 38.80 -17.97 -14.24
CA GLY A 31 39.20 -17.64 -12.88
C GLY A 31 39.84 -18.81 -12.14
N ARG A 32 40.95 -18.55 -11.46
CA ARG A 32 41.68 -19.48 -10.60
C ARG A 32 40.91 -19.71 -9.29
N GLY A 33 40.02 -20.70 -9.27
CA GLY A 33 39.30 -21.22 -8.08
C GLY A 33 39.72 -22.66 -7.75
N SER A 34 39.34 -23.17 -6.58
CA SER A 34 39.84 -24.36 -5.88
C SER A 34 39.64 -25.73 -6.55
N GLY A 35 39.24 -25.79 -7.83
CA GLY A 35 39.39 -26.99 -8.65
C GLY A 35 38.43 -28.13 -8.32
N VAL A 36 37.34 -27.86 -7.60
CA VAL A 36 36.25 -28.84 -7.49
C VAL A 36 35.35 -28.64 -8.71
N GLY A 37 35.60 -29.40 -9.78
CA GLY A 37 34.74 -29.43 -10.97
C GLY A 37 33.31 -29.79 -10.57
N LYS A 38 32.37 -28.85 -10.74
CA LYS A 38 31.00 -29.03 -10.27
C LYS A 38 30.15 -29.62 -11.39
N GLU A 39 30.07 -30.94 -11.38
CA GLU A 39 29.43 -31.77 -12.41
C GLU A 39 27.97 -31.37 -12.71
N LYS A 40 27.27 -30.74 -11.73
CA LYS A 40 25.86 -30.38 -11.85
C LYS A 40 25.58 -28.93 -12.22
N GLY A 41 26.62 -28.12 -12.47
CA GLY A 41 26.47 -26.71 -12.84
C GLY A 41 26.16 -25.79 -11.66
N LYS A 42 25.71 -24.57 -11.95
CA LYS A 42 25.54 -23.47 -10.98
C LYS A 42 24.23 -23.55 -10.22
N PHE A 43 24.23 -23.06 -8.98
CA PHE A 43 23.04 -22.89 -8.18
C PHE A 43 23.15 -21.62 -7.34
N TYR A 44 22.14 -20.76 -7.36
CA TYR A 44 22.13 -19.53 -6.57
C TYR A 44 21.07 -19.66 -5.47
N VAL A 45 21.51 -19.74 -4.22
CA VAL A 45 20.65 -19.63 -3.04
C VAL A 45 20.70 -18.19 -2.57
N LEU A 46 19.54 -17.56 -2.42
CA LEU A 46 19.44 -16.17 -1.97
C LEU A 46 18.33 -16.05 -0.93
N GLU A 47 18.65 -15.31 0.12
CA GLU A 47 17.71 -14.87 1.15
C GLU A 47 17.62 -13.35 1.10
N MET A 48 16.50 -12.80 1.55
CA MET A 48 16.40 -11.36 1.78
C MET A 48 17.43 -10.97 2.84
N PHE A 49 18.42 -10.17 2.44
CA PHE A 49 19.45 -9.63 3.32
C PHE A 49 18.87 -8.67 4.38
N PRO A 50 19.46 -8.58 5.58
CA PRO A 50 18.87 -7.83 6.70
C PRO A 50 19.03 -6.32 6.55
N TYR A 51 18.07 -5.60 7.14
CA TYR A 51 18.29 -4.24 7.61
C TYR A 51 19.18 -4.28 8.87
N PRO A 52 20.31 -3.58 8.92
CA PRO A 52 21.11 -3.41 10.13
C PRO A 52 20.48 -2.36 11.07
N SER A 53 19.16 -2.45 11.28
CA SER A 53 18.34 -1.51 12.06
C SER A 53 18.18 -1.90 13.53
N SER A 54 18.89 -2.94 13.97
CA SER A 54 18.98 -3.34 15.37
C SER A 54 20.44 -3.63 15.73
N SER A 55 20.73 -3.78 17.02
CA SER A 55 22.07 -4.12 17.47
C SER A 55 22.52 -5.53 17.04
N GLY A 56 21.62 -6.45 16.68
CA GLY A 56 21.93 -7.83 16.30
C GLY A 56 20.76 -8.63 15.73
N LEU A 57 21.04 -9.87 15.35
CA LEU A 57 20.06 -10.85 14.87
C LEU A 57 18.97 -11.13 15.92
N HIS A 58 17.81 -11.56 15.42
CA HIS A 58 16.70 -12.07 16.23
C HIS A 58 16.29 -13.45 15.68
N MET A 59 15.41 -14.17 16.37
CA MET A 59 15.04 -15.54 15.98
C MET A 59 14.43 -15.66 14.57
N GLY A 60 13.68 -14.64 14.11
CA GLY A 60 13.24 -14.59 12.71
C GLY A 60 14.37 -14.62 11.68
N HIS A 61 15.48 -13.92 11.96
CA HIS A 61 16.68 -13.97 11.12
C HIS A 61 17.31 -15.37 11.15
N ALA A 62 17.48 -15.95 12.35
CA ALA A 62 18.04 -17.28 12.49
C ALA A 62 17.22 -18.34 11.75
N LEU A 63 15.88 -18.26 11.81
CA LEU A 63 15.00 -19.15 11.07
C LEU A 63 15.17 -19.00 9.56
N ASN A 64 15.09 -17.76 9.04
CA ASN A 64 15.23 -17.49 7.61
C ASN A 64 16.56 -18.01 7.06
N TYR A 65 17.66 -17.64 7.72
CA TYR A 65 19.02 -17.95 7.28
C TYR A 65 19.39 -19.43 7.43
N SER A 66 18.80 -20.13 8.41
CA SER A 66 19.02 -21.57 8.54
C SER A 66 18.38 -22.36 7.38
N ILE A 67 17.24 -21.88 6.84
CA ILE A 67 16.54 -22.54 5.74
C ILE A 67 17.38 -22.49 4.46
N GLY A 68 17.90 -21.33 4.07
CA GLY A 68 18.77 -21.25 2.89
C GLY A 68 20.12 -21.93 3.13
N ASP A 69 20.67 -21.90 4.35
CA ASP A 69 21.91 -22.63 4.66
C ASP A 69 21.77 -24.14 4.46
N VAL A 70 20.66 -24.74 4.92
CA VAL A 70 20.35 -26.16 4.70
C VAL A 70 20.32 -26.47 3.20
N LEU A 71 19.62 -25.65 2.41
CA LEU A 71 19.56 -25.84 0.96
C LEU A 71 20.93 -25.66 0.29
N ALA A 72 21.70 -24.64 0.68
CA ALA A 72 23.00 -24.35 0.12
C ALA A 72 23.98 -25.48 0.40
N ARG A 73 24.04 -25.99 1.64
CA ARG A 73 24.86 -27.15 2.01
C ARG A 73 24.43 -28.40 1.26
N PHE A 74 23.13 -28.69 1.21
CA PHE A 74 22.59 -29.83 0.46
C PHE A 74 23.01 -29.78 -1.02
N LYS A 75 22.84 -28.63 -1.68
CA LYS A 75 23.22 -28.46 -3.09
C LYS A 75 24.72 -28.58 -3.31
N ARG A 76 25.56 -28.02 -2.42
CA ARG A 76 27.02 -28.22 -2.47
C ARG A 76 27.38 -29.70 -2.38
N MET A 77 26.80 -30.43 -1.44
CA MET A 77 27.01 -31.88 -1.28
C MET A 77 26.50 -32.71 -2.47
N LYS A 78 25.55 -32.18 -3.26
CA LYS A 78 25.07 -32.77 -4.51
C LYS A 78 25.92 -32.41 -5.74
N GLY A 79 27.02 -31.69 -5.57
CA GLY A 79 27.97 -31.35 -6.62
C GLY A 79 27.65 -30.06 -7.40
N PHE A 80 26.81 -29.16 -6.86
CA PHE A 80 26.49 -27.87 -7.49
C PHE A 80 27.45 -26.73 -7.11
N ASP A 81 27.65 -25.79 -8.05
CA ASP A 81 28.32 -24.51 -7.82
C ASP A 81 27.44 -23.51 -7.11
N VAL A 82 27.39 -23.64 -5.79
CA VAL A 82 26.51 -22.83 -4.97
C VAL A 82 27.12 -21.46 -4.68
N LEU A 83 26.51 -20.42 -5.26
CA LEU A 83 26.57 -19.07 -4.74
C LEU A 83 25.52 -18.92 -3.63
N TYR A 84 25.98 -18.67 -2.40
CA TYR A 84 25.14 -18.32 -1.26
C TYR A 84 25.75 -17.10 -0.58
N PRO A 85 25.37 -15.88 -1.01
CA PRO A 85 25.95 -14.64 -0.53
C PRO A 85 25.13 -14.07 0.63
N MET A 86 25.70 -13.06 1.29
CA MET A 86 24.99 -12.22 2.24
C MET A 86 25.38 -10.76 2.01
N GLY A 87 24.49 -9.82 2.31
CA GLY A 87 24.79 -8.40 2.31
C GLY A 87 24.02 -7.69 3.41
N PHE A 88 23.98 -6.36 3.36
CA PHE A 88 23.27 -5.53 4.32
C PHE A 88 22.50 -4.43 3.60
N ASP A 89 21.18 -4.37 3.83
CA ASP A 89 20.34 -3.28 3.35
C ASP A 89 20.46 -2.08 4.30
N ALA A 90 21.58 -1.37 4.17
CA ALA A 90 22.12 -0.44 5.14
C ALA A 90 21.71 1.03 4.91
N LEU A 91 20.87 1.31 3.91
CA LEU A 91 20.35 2.65 3.63
C LEU A 91 18.87 2.75 3.98
N GLY A 92 18.38 3.99 3.96
CA GLY A 92 16.99 4.30 4.17
C GLY A 92 16.58 4.27 5.64
N LEU A 93 15.27 4.38 5.81
CA LEU A 93 14.67 4.80 7.07
C LEU A 93 14.81 3.79 8.22
N PRO A 94 14.83 2.46 8.01
CA PRO A 94 15.05 1.52 9.11
C PRO A 94 16.39 1.77 9.83
N ALA A 95 17.49 1.92 9.08
CA ALA A 95 18.82 2.14 9.65
C ALA A 95 18.95 3.54 10.27
N GLU A 96 18.41 4.55 9.60
CA GLU A 96 18.41 5.94 10.07
C GLU A 96 17.62 6.11 11.38
N ASN A 97 16.39 5.60 11.45
CA ASN A 97 15.58 5.68 12.66
C ASN A 97 16.20 4.95 13.85
N ALA A 98 16.86 3.81 13.61
CA ALA A 98 17.57 3.07 14.64
C ALA A 98 18.74 3.88 15.20
N ALA A 99 19.49 4.55 14.33
CA ALA A 99 20.60 5.40 14.71
C ALA A 99 20.13 6.65 15.49
N ILE A 100 19.06 7.30 15.04
CA ILE A 100 18.42 8.42 15.76
C ILE A 100 18.02 7.99 17.18
N LYS A 101 17.36 6.83 17.31
CA LYS A 101 16.95 6.29 18.62
C LYS A 101 18.14 5.97 19.52
N ALA A 102 19.26 5.53 18.93
CA ALA A 102 20.50 5.28 19.66
C ALA A 102 21.28 6.57 20.01
N GLY A 103 20.89 7.73 19.48
CA GLY A 103 21.62 8.99 19.64
C GLY A 103 22.98 8.97 18.93
N GLU A 104 23.09 8.24 17.82
CA GLU A 104 24.34 8.02 17.10
C GLU A 104 24.25 8.39 15.62
N HIS A 105 25.40 8.70 15.01
CA HIS A 105 25.46 8.94 13.58
C HIS A 105 25.09 7.67 12.79
N PRO A 106 24.19 7.72 11.77
CA PRO A 106 23.70 6.55 11.03
C PRO A 106 24.79 5.62 10.51
N LYS A 107 25.86 6.19 9.94
CA LYS A 107 27.02 5.42 9.48
C LYS A 107 27.67 4.59 10.59
N ALA A 108 27.99 5.22 11.73
CA ALA A 108 28.69 4.57 12.84
C ALA A 108 27.83 3.48 13.49
N PHE A 109 26.54 3.77 13.67
CA PHE A 109 25.56 2.79 14.17
C PHE A 109 25.50 1.57 13.24
N THR A 110 25.33 1.82 11.95
CA THR A 110 25.16 0.79 10.93
C THR A 110 26.42 -0.09 10.78
N GLU A 111 27.61 0.51 10.76
CA GLU A 111 28.87 -0.25 10.71
C GLU A 111 29.05 -1.16 11.93
N ARG A 112 28.68 -0.69 13.12
CA ARG A 112 28.74 -1.51 14.34
C ARG A 112 27.69 -2.63 14.30
N ALA A 113 26.47 -2.33 13.85
CA ALA A 113 25.40 -3.33 13.70
C ALA A 113 25.84 -4.43 12.72
N ILE A 114 26.35 -4.06 11.54
CA ILE A 114 26.88 -5.00 10.53
C ILE A 114 27.97 -5.90 11.14
N LYS A 115 28.95 -5.33 11.87
CA LYS A 115 29.99 -6.13 12.55
C LYS A 115 29.39 -7.15 13.51
N ASN A 116 28.36 -6.78 14.27
CA ASN A 116 27.70 -7.69 15.21
C ASN A 116 26.89 -8.78 14.47
N TYR A 117 26.16 -8.41 13.42
CA TYR A 117 25.43 -9.35 12.56
C TYR A 117 26.37 -10.39 11.95
N VAL A 118 27.48 -9.95 11.34
CA VAL A 118 28.50 -10.85 10.78
C VAL A 118 29.04 -11.80 11.84
N ARG A 119 29.33 -11.31 13.06
CA ARG A 119 29.79 -12.17 14.16
C ARG A 119 28.75 -13.24 14.48
N GLN A 120 27.50 -12.86 14.70
CA GLN A 120 26.42 -13.79 15.05
C GLN A 120 26.11 -14.79 13.92
N MET A 121 26.13 -14.36 12.65
CA MET A 121 25.96 -15.24 11.50
C MET A 121 27.08 -16.28 11.38
N LYS A 122 28.32 -15.88 11.69
CA LYS A 122 29.47 -16.80 11.74
C LYS A 122 29.37 -17.77 12.92
N GLU A 123 28.93 -17.29 14.08
CA GLU A 123 28.67 -18.11 15.28
C GLU A 123 27.54 -19.13 15.04
N LEU A 124 26.53 -18.81 14.22
CA LEU A 124 25.52 -19.75 13.74
C LEU A 124 26.07 -20.77 12.72
N GLY A 125 27.29 -20.59 12.23
CA GLY A 125 27.91 -21.48 11.24
C GLY A 125 27.31 -21.39 9.83
N LEU A 126 26.70 -20.25 9.46
CA LEU A 126 26.09 -20.07 8.14
C LEU A 126 27.15 -20.12 7.03
N SER A 127 26.84 -20.83 5.94
CA SER A 127 27.76 -21.19 4.85
C SER A 127 27.85 -20.13 3.74
N TYR A 128 27.89 -18.86 4.13
CA TYR A 128 27.97 -17.76 3.17
C TYR A 128 29.35 -17.66 2.48
N ASP A 129 29.33 -17.18 1.24
CA ASP A 129 30.51 -16.63 0.58
C ASP A 129 30.76 -15.18 1.06
N TRP A 130 31.50 -15.05 2.17
CA TRP A 130 31.87 -13.75 2.74
C TRP A 130 32.71 -12.87 1.80
N SER A 131 33.29 -13.43 0.72
CA SER A 131 34.06 -12.62 -0.24
C SER A 131 33.16 -11.77 -1.15
N ARG A 132 31.86 -12.06 -1.18
CA ARG A 132 30.84 -11.35 -1.97
C ARG A 132 29.90 -10.55 -1.09
N THR A 133 30.29 -10.27 0.16
CA THR A 133 29.51 -9.44 1.05
C THR A 133 29.49 -7.99 0.60
N LEU A 134 28.31 -7.40 0.59
CA LEU A 134 28.08 -6.01 0.20
C LEU A 134 27.28 -5.27 1.28
N SER A 135 27.38 -3.95 1.28
CA SER A 135 26.54 -3.06 2.06
C SER A 135 25.99 -1.97 1.16
N THR A 136 24.68 -1.73 1.19
CA THR A 136 24.07 -0.74 0.27
C THR A 136 24.49 0.70 0.57
N MET A 137 25.02 0.98 1.77
CA MET A 137 25.57 2.29 2.13
C MET A 137 26.97 2.56 1.57
N ASP A 138 27.65 1.55 1.00
CA ASP A 138 28.99 1.73 0.46
C ASP A 138 28.93 2.49 -0.88
N PRO A 139 29.78 3.52 -1.10
CA PRO A 139 29.84 4.23 -2.38
C PRO A 139 30.10 3.32 -3.58
N GLU A 140 30.87 2.25 -3.37
CA GLU A 140 31.14 1.25 -4.40
C GLU A 140 29.89 0.46 -4.82
N TYR A 141 28.86 0.44 -3.98
CA TYR A 141 27.55 -0.12 -4.29
C TYR A 141 26.63 0.94 -4.90
N TYR A 142 26.31 2.02 -4.16
CA TYR A 142 25.25 2.94 -4.58
C TYR A 142 25.61 3.80 -5.81
N LYS A 143 26.89 3.86 -6.21
CA LYS A 143 27.27 4.46 -7.51
C LYS A 143 26.54 3.79 -8.68
N TRP A 144 26.22 2.50 -8.57
CA TRP A 144 25.44 1.79 -9.57
C TRP A 144 23.96 2.18 -9.54
N ASN A 145 23.40 2.47 -8.36
CA ASN A 145 22.06 3.02 -8.24
C ASN A 145 21.97 4.39 -8.91
N GLN A 146 22.97 5.26 -8.69
CA GLN A 146 23.06 6.56 -9.36
C GLN A 146 23.19 6.41 -10.88
N PHE A 147 24.02 5.46 -11.34
CA PHE A 147 24.17 5.15 -12.75
C PHE A 147 22.84 4.69 -13.38
N PHE A 148 22.14 3.73 -12.76
CA PHE A 148 20.85 3.26 -13.27
C PHE A 148 19.77 4.34 -13.22
N PHE A 149 19.76 5.19 -12.19
CA PHE A 149 18.87 6.34 -12.15
C PHE A 149 19.06 7.23 -13.38
N LEU A 150 20.31 7.56 -13.71
CA LEU A 150 20.61 8.37 -14.90
C LEU A 150 20.20 7.67 -16.20
N LYS A 151 20.43 6.35 -16.31
CA LYS A 151 20.01 5.58 -17.49
C LYS A 151 18.49 5.49 -17.63
N PHE A 152 17.77 5.35 -16.54
CA PHE A 152 16.31 5.35 -16.55
C PHE A 152 15.74 6.75 -16.80
N LEU A 153 16.41 7.80 -16.35
CA LEU A 153 16.07 9.18 -16.68
C LEU A 153 16.26 9.45 -18.18
N GLU A 154 17.41 9.09 -18.75
CA GLU A 154 17.69 9.17 -20.19
C GLU A 154 16.64 8.40 -21.02
N ALA A 155 16.19 7.23 -20.55
CA ALA A 155 15.16 6.43 -21.19
C ALA A 155 13.71 6.91 -20.94
N GLY A 156 13.52 8.01 -20.22
CA GLY A 156 12.20 8.57 -19.87
C GLY A 156 11.36 7.69 -18.93
N LEU A 157 12.00 6.74 -18.23
CA LEU A 157 11.41 5.88 -17.22
C LEU A 157 11.40 6.52 -15.84
N ILE A 158 12.32 7.44 -15.57
CA ILE A 158 12.28 8.31 -14.39
C ILE A 158 11.81 9.70 -14.81
N TYR A 159 10.93 10.31 -14.03
CA TYR A 159 10.41 11.65 -14.28
C TYR A 159 10.07 12.35 -12.96
N LYS A 160 10.03 13.69 -13.00
CA LYS A 160 9.62 14.52 -11.87
C LYS A 160 8.22 15.08 -12.12
N LYS A 161 7.36 15.05 -11.11
CA LYS A 161 6.00 15.60 -11.20
C LYS A 161 5.56 16.09 -9.83
N LYS A 162 4.82 17.21 -9.78
CA LYS A 162 4.05 17.60 -8.61
C LYS A 162 2.90 16.64 -8.40
N ALA A 163 2.91 15.90 -7.31
CA ALA A 163 1.92 14.88 -7.03
C ALA A 163 1.44 14.96 -5.57
N ALA A 164 0.20 14.53 -5.36
CA ALA A 164 -0.27 14.15 -4.04
C ALA A 164 0.52 12.90 -3.61
N VAL A 165 1.27 13.00 -2.53
CA VAL A 165 2.13 11.92 -2.01
C VAL A 165 1.77 11.60 -0.58
N ASN A 166 1.96 10.33 -0.20
CA ASN A 166 1.79 9.87 1.17
C ASN A 166 2.96 10.39 2.00
N TRP A 167 2.66 11.18 3.01
CA TRP A 167 3.65 11.76 3.92
C TRP A 167 3.49 11.14 5.31
N CYS A 168 4.58 10.65 5.88
CA CYS A 168 4.58 10.19 7.27
C CYS A 168 5.11 11.31 8.19
N PRO A 169 4.28 11.94 9.04
CA PRO A 169 4.74 13.04 9.90
C PRO A 169 5.72 12.58 10.99
N SER A 170 5.63 11.32 11.43
CA SER A 170 6.56 10.78 12.43
C SER A 170 7.93 10.41 11.85
N CYS A 171 7.99 10.01 10.57
CA CYS A 171 9.25 9.72 9.87
C CYS A 171 9.78 10.93 9.09
N ASP A 172 9.02 12.03 9.07
CA ASP A 172 9.33 13.28 8.36
C ASP A 172 9.74 13.07 6.89
N THR A 173 9.00 12.21 6.18
CA THR A 173 9.38 11.79 4.82
C THR A 173 8.20 11.29 3.99
N VAL A 174 8.38 11.33 2.66
CA VAL A 174 7.47 10.72 1.69
C VAL A 174 7.62 9.20 1.72
N ILE A 175 6.50 8.49 1.61
CA ILE A 175 6.46 7.02 1.54
C ILE A 175 5.66 6.57 0.31
N SER A 176 5.99 5.40 -0.24
CA SER A 176 5.30 4.88 -1.42
C SER A 176 3.89 4.37 -1.08
N ASN A 177 3.07 4.07 -2.09
CA ASN A 177 1.74 3.47 -1.86
C ASN A 177 1.84 2.11 -1.16
N GLU A 178 2.87 1.33 -1.48
CA GLU A 178 3.19 0.04 -0.86
C GLU A 178 3.48 0.19 0.64
N GLN A 179 4.12 1.28 1.04
CA GLN A 179 4.48 1.58 2.44
C GLN A 179 3.35 2.27 3.23
N ALA A 180 2.25 2.63 2.56
CA ALA A 180 1.14 3.42 3.08
C ALA A 180 -0.18 2.61 3.18
N GLN A 181 -0.09 1.27 3.13
CA GLN A 181 -1.25 0.40 3.13
C GLN A 181 -2.15 0.65 4.34
N GLY A 182 -3.47 0.76 4.09
CA GLY A 182 -4.45 1.02 5.13
C GLY A 182 -4.44 2.44 5.69
N GLY A 183 -3.73 3.40 5.05
CA GLY A 183 -3.66 4.79 5.51
C GLY A 183 -2.67 5.04 6.65
N ILE A 184 -1.82 4.05 6.96
CA ILE A 184 -0.81 4.14 8.01
C ILE A 184 0.58 3.86 7.44
N CYS A 185 1.60 4.43 8.07
CA CYS A 185 2.99 4.12 7.74
C CYS A 185 3.31 2.67 8.16
N GLU A 186 3.81 1.86 7.23
CA GLU A 186 4.20 0.46 7.47
C GLU A 186 5.19 0.31 8.65
N ARG A 187 6.04 1.32 8.87
CA ARG A 187 7.13 1.28 9.86
C ARG A 187 6.69 1.75 11.25
N CYS A 188 6.29 3.01 11.38
CA CYS A 188 5.97 3.61 12.69
C CYS A 188 4.49 3.51 13.08
N LYS A 189 3.63 3.01 12.18
CA LYS A 189 2.19 2.85 12.37
C LYS A 189 1.41 4.16 12.59
N SER A 190 2.04 5.32 12.38
CA SER A 190 1.37 6.63 12.40
C SER A 190 0.49 6.83 11.16
N ASP A 191 -0.57 7.61 11.31
CA ASP A 191 -1.41 8.06 10.20
C ASP A 191 -0.58 8.84 9.16
N ILE A 192 -0.92 8.64 7.88
CA ILE A 192 -0.30 9.37 6.77
C ILE A 192 -1.10 10.63 6.44
N GLU A 193 -0.38 11.68 6.03
CA GLU A 193 -0.97 12.89 5.45
C GLU A 193 -0.81 12.87 3.93
N VAL A 194 -1.68 13.57 3.22
CA VAL A 194 -1.47 13.84 1.78
C VAL A 194 -0.81 15.20 1.66
N ARG A 195 0.39 15.24 1.05
CA ARG A 195 1.09 16.49 0.71
C ARG A 195 1.30 16.61 -0.80
N HIS A 196 1.38 17.83 -1.30
CA HIS A 196 1.67 18.08 -2.71
C HIS A 196 3.13 18.51 -2.87
N LEU A 197 3.97 17.59 -3.35
CA LEU A 197 5.41 17.76 -3.44
C LEU A 197 5.91 17.42 -4.86
N ASP A 198 7.02 18.04 -5.25
CA ASP A 198 7.72 17.74 -6.50
C ASP A 198 8.64 16.54 -6.30
N GLU A 199 8.14 15.35 -6.61
CA GLU A 199 8.83 14.08 -6.35
C GLU A 199 9.29 13.38 -7.63
N TRP A 200 10.26 12.48 -7.46
CA TRP A 200 10.74 11.59 -8.52
C TRP A 200 9.93 10.30 -8.55
N PHE A 201 9.51 9.91 -9.74
CA PHE A 201 8.72 8.70 -9.97
C PHE A 201 9.41 7.81 -11.01
N MET A 202 9.26 6.49 -10.83
CA MET A 202 9.62 5.49 -11.82
C MET A 202 8.34 5.00 -12.51
N LYS A 203 8.32 4.99 -13.84
CA LYS A 203 7.20 4.51 -14.67
C LYS A 203 7.10 2.98 -14.67
N THR A 204 6.91 2.38 -13.50
CA THR A 204 6.65 0.95 -13.35
C THR A 204 5.39 0.52 -14.11
N THR A 205 4.40 1.41 -14.23
CA THR A 205 3.16 1.17 -14.99
C THR A 205 3.39 0.88 -16.47
N LYS A 206 4.50 1.36 -17.06
CA LYS A 206 4.89 1.02 -18.44
C LYS A 206 5.16 -0.49 -18.61
N TYR A 207 5.49 -1.17 -17.53
CA TYR A 207 5.79 -2.60 -17.48
C TYR A 207 4.68 -3.41 -16.78
N ALA A 208 3.50 -2.82 -16.52
CA ALA A 208 2.45 -3.50 -15.75
C ALA A 208 1.96 -4.80 -16.41
N ASP A 209 1.74 -4.81 -17.73
CA ASP A 209 1.31 -6.00 -18.47
C ASP A 209 2.41 -7.07 -18.52
N GLU A 210 3.68 -6.66 -18.64
CA GLU A 210 4.82 -7.58 -18.61
C GLU A 210 4.99 -8.21 -17.22
N LEU A 211 4.90 -7.40 -16.16
CA LEU A 211 4.94 -7.88 -14.78
C LEU A 211 3.80 -8.86 -14.48
N LEU A 212 2.60 -8.58 -15.00
CA LEU A 212 1.43 -9.43 -14.79
C LEU A 212 1.55 -10.75 -15.54
N SER A 213 1.84 -10.71 -16.85
CA SER A 213 2.01 -11.93 -17.66
C SER A 213 3.25 -12.73 -17.26
N GLY A 214 4.29 -12.07 -16.76
CA GLY A 214 5.49 -12.74 -16.23
C GLY A 214 5.21 -13.66 -15.04
N LEU A 215 4.12 -13.45 -14.28
CA LEU A 215 3.73 -14.31 -13.16
C LEU A 215 3.44 -15.76 -13.57
N ASP A 216 3.06 -15.98 -14.83
CA ASP A 216 2.80 -17.33 -15.38
C ASP A 216 4.09 -18.14 -15.58
N SER A 217 5.23 -17.45 -15.70
CA SER A 217 6.53 -18.07 -15.98
C SER A 217 7.36 -18.41 -14.75
N VAL A 218 6.96 -17.90 -13.56
CA VAL A 218 7.72 -18.07 -12.32
C VAL A 218 7.13 -19.19 -11.44
N ASP A 219 8.02 -20.03 -10.90
CA ASP A 219 7.66 -21.08 -9.94
C ASP A 219 7.54 -20.50 -8.52
N TRP A 220 6.52 -19.66 -8.32
CA TRP A 220 6.24 -18.99 -7.05
C TRP A 220 4.93 -19.50 -6.43
N PRO A 221 4.77 -19.42 -5.10
CA PRO A 221 3.52 -19.78 -4.45
C PRO A 221 2.34 -18.96 -5.01
N GLU A 222 1.23 -19.63 -5.32
CA GLU A 222 0.04 -19.01 -5.93
C GLU A 222 -0.51 -17.84 -5.10
N LYS A 223 -0.41 -17.90 -3.78
CA LYS A 223 -0.76 -16.79 -2.90
C LYS A 223 0.02 -15.51 -3.23
N ILE A 224 1.32 -15.62 -3.52
CA ILE A 224 2.17 -14.47 -3.85
C ILE A 224 1.81 -13.92 -5.23
N LYS A 225 1.60 -14.80 -6.22
CA LYS A 225 1.13 -14.39 -7.56
C LYS A 225 -0.21 -13.67 -7.49
N ALA A 226 -1.15 -14.18 -6.70
CA ALA A 226 -2.45 -13.55 -6.49
C ALA A 226 -2.33 -12.17 -5.82
N MET A 227 -1.46 -12.03 -4.81
CA MET A 227 -1.19 -10.72 -4.18
C MET A 227 -0.64 -9.71 -5.19
N GLN A 228 0.32 -10.10 -6.03
CA GLN A 228 0.88 -9.24 -7.08
C GLN A 228 -0.16 -8.89 -8.15
N THR A 229 -0.97 -9.86 -8.58
CA THR A 229 -2.06 -9.67 -9.55
C THR A 229 -3.06 -8.63 -9.05
N ASN A 230 -3.51 -8.78 -7.80
CA ASN A 230 -4.46 -7.86 -7.18
C ASN A 230 -3.84 -6.47 -6.95
N TRP A 231 -2.54 -6.40 -6.67
CA TRP A 231 -1.81 -5.14 -6.52
C TRP A 231 -1.70 -4.38 -7.85
N ILE A 232 -1.39 -5.07 -8.95
CA ILE A 232 -1.33 -4.48 -10.29
C ILE A 232 -2.73 -4.03 -10.73
N GLY A 233 -3.76 -4.82 -10.44
CA GLY A 233 -5.16 -4.41 -10.57
C GLY A 233 -5.59 -4.11 -12.01
N ARG A 234 -5.07 -4.86 -13.00
CA ARG A 234 -5.46 -4.69 -14.41
C ARG A 234 -6.98 -4.85 -14.54
N SER A 235 -7.60 -3.88 -15.18
CA SER A 235 -9.02 -3.87 -15.51
C SER A 235 -9.19 -3.45 -16.97
N GLU A 236 -10.19 -4.02 -17.63
CA GLU A 236 -10.54 -3.67 -19.00
C GLU A 236 -11.77 -2.76 -18.98
N GLY A 237 -11.66 -1.64 -19.70
CA GLY A 237 -12.70 -0.63 -19.78
C GLY A 237 -12.79 -0.07 -21.19
N THR A 238 -13.65 0.93 -21.36
CA THR A 238 -13.78 1.65 -22.63
C THR A 238 -13.88 3.15 -22.34
N GLU A 239 -13.31 3.96 -23.22
CA GLU A 239 -13.48 5.40 -23.20
C GLU A 239 -14.66 5.74 -24.11
N ILE A 240 -15.68 6.42 -23.56
CA ILE A 240 -16.83 6.90 -24.31
C ILE A 240 -16.75 8.42 -24.37
N GLU A 241 -16.54 8.94 -25.57
CA GLU A 241 -16.51 10.37 -25.81
C GLU A 241 -17.92 10.88 -26.11
N PHE A 242 -18.40 11.82 -25.29
CA PHE A 242 -19.68 12.48 -25.52
C PHE A 242 -19.43 13.88 -26.06
N THR A 243 -19.89 14.17 -27.28
CA THR A 243 -19.93 15.53 -27.81
C THR A 243 -21.12 16.26 -27.21
N VAL A 244 -20.87 17.25 -26.36
CA VAL A 244 -21.93 18.11 -25.82
C VAL A 244 -22.28 19.16 -26.87
N SER A 245 -23.43 19.03 -27.52
CA SER A 245 -23.97 20.09 -28.39
C SER A 245 -24.41 21.26 -27.52
N ARG A 246 -23.68 22.38 -27.55
CA ARG A 246 -24.23 23.67 -27.11
C ARG A 246 -25.19 24.16 -28.19
N GLU A 247 -26.49 23.93 -28.01
CA GLU A 247 -27.47 24.67 -28.80
C GLU A 247 -27.24 26.17 -28.57
N SER A 248 -27.02 26.87 -29.67
CA SER A 248 -26.64 28.28 -29.69
C SER A 248 -27.84 29.13 -29.33
N GLY A 249 -28.00 29.45 -28.05
CA GLY A 249 -29.08 30.33 -27.60
C GLY A 249 -29.01 30.61 -26.10
N VAL A 250 -28.37 31.73 -25.78
CA VAL A 250 -28.42 32.54 -24.54
C VAL A 250 -27.05 32.68 -23.85
N GLY A 251 -26.66 33.96 -23.77
CA GLY A 251 -25.53 34.60 -23.11
C GLY A 251 -24.60 33.77 -22.23
N ASP A 252 -23.34 33.81 -22.62
CA ASP A 252 -22.17 33.54 -21.79
C ASP A 252 -22.15 34.44 -20.54
N GLN A 253 -22.56 33.89 -19.40
CA GLN A 253 -22.06 34.27 -18.08
C GLN A 253 -21.99 33.02 -17.19
N GLY A 254 -20.77 32.59 -16.88
CA GLY A 254 -20.48 31.68 -15.77
C GLY A 254 -20.67 30.21 -16.10
N SER A 255 -19.62 29.57 -16.63
CA SER A 255 -19.51 28.11 -16.60
C SER A 255 -19.20 27.64 -15.17
N ASP A 256 -20.20 27.61 -14.32
CA ASP A 256 -20.19 26.84 -13.08
C ASP A 256 -21.38 25.89 -13.10
N ASP A 257 -21.10 24.63 -12.75
CA ASP A 257 -22.06 23.68 -12.16
C ASP A 257 -23.02 22.92 -13.10
N LEU A 258 -22.50 21.92 -13.84
CA LEU A 258 -23.32 20.77 -14.23
C LEU A 258 -23.28 19.74 -13.10
N GLY A 259 -24.16 19.97 -12.14
CA GLY A 259 -24.29 19.23 -10.90
C GLY A 259 -24.70 17.77 -11.11
N ASN A 260 -23.78 16.85 -10.86
CA ASN A 260 -24.13 15.50 -10.45
C ASN A 260 -24.21 15.51 -8.93
N LYS A 261 -25.43 15.72 -8.38
CA LYS A 261 -25.66 15.60 -6.94
C LYS A 261 -25.20 14.22 -6.45
N VAL A 262 -24.64 14.16 -5.25
CA VAL A 262 -24.22 12.94 -4.58
C VAL A 262 -25.26 12.53 -3.55
N ILE A 263 -25.60 11.25 -3.55
CA ILE A 263 -26.51 10.67 -2.56
C ILE A 263 -25.67 10.02 -1.47
N LEU A 264 -25.74 10.54 -0.25
CA LEU A 264 -25.20 9.91 0.95
C LEU A 264 -26.26 9.06 1.60
N VAL A 265 -25.86 7.89 2.07
CA VAL A 265 -26.75 6.92 2.71
C VAL A 265 -26.12 6.40 3.99
N ASP A 266 -26.82 6.48 5.11
CA ASP A 266 -26.38 5.78 6.31
C ASP A 266 -26.47 4.24 6.14
N ALA A 267 -25.39 3.55 6.48
CA ALA A 267 -25.28 2.11 6.25
C ALA A 267 -26.23 1.30 7.14
N ILE A 268 -26.33 1.63 8.42
CA ILE A 268 -26.98 0.78 9.42
C ILE A 268 -28.32 1.38 9.80
N ASN A 269 -29.41 0.66 9.55
CA ASN A 269 -30.81 1.04 9.73
C ASN A 269 -31.44 1.83 8.59
N ALA A 270 -30.66 2.44 7.68
CA ALA A 270 -31.21 2.99 6.43
C ALA A 270 -30.97 2.05 5.24
N PHE A 271 -29.70 1.67 4.99
CA PHE A 271 -29.36 0.78 3.85
C PHE A 271 -29.38 -0.71 4.20
N VAL A 272 -28.96 -1.05 5.41
CA VAL A 272 -28.95 -2.42 5.96
C VAL A 272 -29.86 -2.47 7.17
N ILE A 273 -30.82 -3.39 7.19
CA ILE A 273 -31.70 -3.60 8.33
C ILE A 273 -31.12 -4.69 9.23
N LYS A 274 -30.92 -4.36 10.51
CA LYS A 274 -30.35 -5.28 11.50
C LYS A 274 -31.27 -6.49 11.67
N GLY A 275 -30.75 -7.68 11.34
CA GLY A 275 -31.48 -8.95 11.41
C GLY A 275 -32.07 -9.42 10.08
N GLU A 276 -32.13 -8.54 9.07
CA GLU A 276 -32.69 -8.85 7.74
C GLU A 276 -31.63 -8.76 6.62
N GLY A 277 -30.54 -8.01 6.84
CA GLY A 277 -29.49 -7.83 5.84
C GLY A 277 -29.70 -6.56 5.01
N ILE A 278 -29.29 -6.59 3.73
CA ILE A 278 -29.44 -5.44 2.83
C ILE A 278 -30.93 -5.16 2.61
N PHE A 279 -31.32 -3.89 2.63
CA PHE A 279 -32.70 -3.50 2.33
C PHE A 279 -32.91 -3.43 0.81
N ASP A 280 -33.34 -4.53 0.21
CA ASP A 280 -33.41 -4.70 -1.24
C ASP A 280 -34.27 -3.64 -1.93
N GLU A 281 -35.41 -3.25 -1.36
CA GLU A 281 -36.30 -2.25 -1.96
C GLU A 281 -35.66 -0.86 -2.03
N MET A 282 -34.88 -0.47 -1.01
CA MET A 282 -34.07 0.75 -1.03
C MET A 282 -32.98 0.66 -2.09
N HIS A 283 -32.31 -0.50 -2.17
CA HIS A 283 -31.25 -0.73 -3.14
C HIS A 283 -31.77 -0.63 -4.58
N GLU A 284 -32.90 -1.27 -4.90
CA GLU A 284 -33.56 -1.20 -6.21
C GLU A 284 -34.09 0.20 -6.54
N MET A 285 -34.53 0.96 -5.54
CA MET A 285 -34.89 2.37 -5.73
C MET A 285 -33.66 3.21 -6.12
N LEU A 286 -32.56 3.10 -5.38
CA LEU A 286 -31.35 3.89 -5.60
C LEU A 286 -30.66 3.59 -6.95
N LYS A 287 -30.77 2.35 -7.45
CA LYS A 287 -30.28 1.96 -8.78
C LYS A 287 -30.89 2.77 -9.93
N LYS A 288 -32.10 3.31 -9.75
CA LYS A 288 -32.80 4.09 -10.79
C LYS A 288 -32.21 5.48 -11.01
N TYR A 289 -31.40 5.98 -10.08
CA TYR A 289 -30.74 7.28 -10.20
C TYR A 289 -29.35 7.10 -10.83
N PRO A 290 -28.91 7.96 -11.77
CA PRO A 290 -27.57 7.88 -12.36
C PRO A 290 -26.46 8.47 -11.47
N ASN A 291 -26.84 9.09 -10.35
CA ASN A 291 -25.95 9.83 -9.45
C ASN A 291 -24.89 8.96 -8.76
N LYS A 292 -23.80 9.58 -8.30
CA LYS A 292 -22.83 8.93 -7.39
C LYS A 292 -23.49 8.67 -6.02
N LYS A 293 -23.26 7.49 -5.45
CA LYS A 293 -23.73 7.12 -4.11
C LYS A 293 -22.55 6.80 -3.21
N ILE A 294 -22.60 7.32 -1.98
CA ILE A 294 -21.62 7.01 -0.94
C ILE A 294 -22.36 6.48 0.29
N VAL A 295 -21.98 5.29 0.74
CA VAL A 295 -22.49 4.70 1.97
C VAL A 295 -21.63 5.16 3.15
N LEU A 296 -22.25 5.82 4.12
CA LEU A 296 -21.61 6.28 5.35
C LEU A 296 -21.79 5.22 6.41
N THR A 297 -20.72 4.49 6.70
CA THR A 297 -20.80 3.36 7.64
C THR A 297 -20.01 3.60 8.91
N GLY A 298 -20.70 3.44 10.04
CA GLY A 298 -20.10 3.22 11.35
C GLY A 298 -19.89 1.75 11.71
N ALA A 299 -20.09 0.85 10.74
CA ALA A 299 -19.79 -0.56 10.91
C ALA A 299 -18.33 -0.73 11.29
N ASN A 300 -18.09 -1.47 12.37
CA ASN A 300 -16.76 -2.00 12.67
C ASN A 300 -16.38 -3.07 11.62
N ASP A 301 -15.14 -3.57 11.67
CA ASP A 301 -14.65 -4.55 10.69
C ASP A 301 -15.50 -5.84 10.67
N GLU A 302 -16.07 -6.25 11.81
CA GLU A 302 -16.96 -7.40 11.91
C GLU A 302 -18.31 -7.14 11.21
N GLU A 303 -18.92 -5.98 11.43
CA GLU A 303 -20.16 -5.56 10.79
C GLU A 303 -19.98 -5.30 9.30
N TYR A 304 -18.82 -4.77 8.89
CA TYR A 304 -18.48 -4.53 7.50
C TYR A 304 -18.43 -5.83 6.69
N GLU A 305 -17.84 -6.88 7.26
CA GLU A 305 -17.83 -8.23 6.70
C GLU A 305 -19.21 -8.89 6.80
N LYS A 306 -19.86 -8.84 7.97
CA LYS A 306 -21.16 -9.47 8.23
C LYS A 306 -22.26 -8.96 7.30
N PHE A 307 -22.27 -7.66 7.01
CA PHE A 307 -23.24 -7.05 6.11
C PHE A 307 -22.76 -7.04 4.66
N ASN A 308 -21.60 -7.64 4.38
CA ASN A 308 -21.00 -7.76 3.05
C ASN A 308 -20.92 -6.40 2.31
N LEU A 309 -20.58 -5.33 3.04
CA LEU A 309 -20.52 -3.98 2.48
C LEU A 309 -19.42 -3.81 1.43
N LYS A 310 -18.46 -4.73 1.36
CA LYS A 310 -17.46 -4.81 0.29
C LYS A 310 -18.04 -5.18 -1.08
N SER A 311 -19.21 -5.81 -1.11
CA SER A 311 -19.86 -6.31 -2.33
C SER A 311 -20.89 -5.34 -2.91
N VAL A 312 -21.21 -4.26 -2.19
CA VAL A 312 -22.17 -3.28 -2.68
C VAL A 312 -21.51 -2.42 -3.78
N PRO A 313 -22.23 -2.06 -4.85
CA PRO A 313 -21.67 -1.32 -5.97
C PRO A 313 -21.49 0.18 -5.70
N TYR A 314 -21.33 0.57 -4.43
CA TYR A 314 -21.27 1.97 -3.97
C TYR A 314 -19.95 2.25 -3.26
N GLU A 315 -19.48 3.50 -3.34
CA GLU A 315 -18.32 3.91 -2.56
C GLU A 315 -18.68 3.91 -1.07
N VAL A 316 -17.80 3.37 -0.22
CA VAL A 316 -18.04 3.29 1.22
C VAL A 316 -17.09 4.21 1.95
N PHE A 317 -17.64 5.10 2.77
CA PHE A 317 -16.87 5.94 3.68
C PHE A 317 -17.01 5.44 5.12
N THR A 318 -15.88 5.05 5.71
CA THR A 318 -15.81 4.36 7.01
C THR A 318 -15.33 5.28 8.13
N LEU A 319 -15.67 4.96 9.38
CA LEU A 319 -15.38 5.75 10.58
C LEU A 319 -13.97 5.61 11.17
N LYS A 320 -12.97 5.04 10.47
CA LYS A 320 -11.67 4.67 11.08
C LYS A 320 -10.85 5.82 11.68
N HIS A 321 -11.25 7.11 11.57
CA HIS A 321 -10.54 8.25 12.18
C HIS A 321 -11.39 9.45 12.69
N ASN A 322 -12.71 9.33 12.88
CA ASN A 322 -13.53 10.17 13.80
C ASN A 322 -14.99 9.69 13.80
N PRO A 323 -15.48 8.98 14.84
CA PRO A 323 -16.69 8.18 14.73
C PRO A 323 -18.00 8.94 14.97
N ASP A 324 -17.94 10.19 15.43
CA ASP A 324 -19.16 10.87 15.84
C ASP A 324 -19.80 11.60 14.67
N LYS A 325 -20.81 10.96 14.06
CA LYS A 325 -21.67 11.59 13.04
C LYS A 325 -22.42 12.81 13.58
N SER A 326 -22.48 13.03 14.90
CA SER A 326 -23.02 14.26 15.48
C SER A 326 -22.01 15.42 15.49
N ASP A 327 -20.72 15.21 15.21
CA ASP A 327 -19.72 16.27 15.04
C ASP A 327 -19.66 16.77 13.58
N PRO A 328 -19.93 18.06 13.30
CA PRO A 328 -19.88 18.62 11.95
C PRO A 328 -18.53 18.43 11.23
N LYS A 329 -17.42 18.26 11.97
CA LYS A 329 -16.10 17.97 11.40
C LYS A 329 -16.09 16.65 10.62
N TYR A 330 -16.93 15.69 10.99
CA TYR A 330 -17.08 14.43 10.27
C TYR A 330 -17.45 14.68 8.80
N TYR A 331 -18.51 15.47 8.57
CA TYR A 331 -18.98 15.75 7.22
C TYR A 331 -18.04 16.68 6.45
N LYS A 332 -17.35 17.61 7.12
CA LYS A 332 -16.31 18.43 6.46
C LYS A 332 -15.19 17.57 5.88
N ARG A 333 -14.68 16.62 6.66
CA ARG A 333 -13.65 15.67 6.20
C ARG A 333 -14.15 14.77 5.08
N LEU A 334 -15.41 14.33 5.15
CA LEU A 334 -16.03 13.57 4.08
C LEU A 334 -16.07 14.39 2.78
N LEU A 335 -16.57 15.62 2.84
CA LEU A 335 -16.67 16.51 1.68
C LEU A 335 -15.28 16.78 1.10
N GLU A 336 -14.27 17.04 1.92
CA GLU A 336 -12.87 17.21 1.50
C GLU A 336 -12.31 15.95 0.82
N LYS A 337 -12.49 14.77 1.41
CA LYS A 337 -11.98 13.50 0.87
C LYS A 337 -12.52 13.20 -0.53
N PHE A 338 -13.80 13.47 -0.75
CA PHE A 338 -14.46 13.21 -2.03
C PHE A 338 -14.51 14.43 -2.95
N ASN A 339 -13.90 15.55 -2.55
CA ASN A 339 -13.90 16.82 -3.28
C ASN A 339 -15.34 17.30 -3.63
N LEU A 340 -16.22 17.30 -2.64
CA LEU A 340 -17.64 17.66 -2.77
C LEU A 340 -17.94 19.00 -2.08
N LYS A 341 -18.88 19.77 -2.63
CA LYS A 341 -19.47 20.92 -1.94
C LYS A 341 -20.73 20.46 -1.20
N SER A 342 -21.02 21.03 -0.03
CA SER A 342 -22.19 20.63 0.77
C SER A 342 -23.52 20.80 0.02
N GLY A 343 -23.62 21.83 -0.81
CA GLY A 343 -24.79 22.05 -1.67
C GLY A 343 -25.02 20.97 -2.72
N ASP A 344 -24.01 20.16 -3.04
CA ASP A 344 -24.07 19.08 -4.03
C ASP A 344 -24.40 17.72 -3.44
N VAL A 345 -24.75 17.70 -2.16
CA VAL A 345 -24.96 16.50 -1.41
C VAL A 345 -26.36 16.48 -0.82
N ILE A 346 -27.04 15.35 -1.00
CA ILE A 346 -28.23 15.02 -0.23
C ILE A 346 -27.91 13.81 0.64
N TYR A 347 -28.39 13.83 1.88
CA TYR A 347 -28.12 12.79 2.85
C TYR A 347 -29.41 12.24 3.43
N PHE A 348 -29.55 10.93 3.55
CA PHE A 348 -30.62 10.37 4.37
C PHE A 348 -30.07 9.45 5.45
N GLU A 349 -30.61 9.64 6.66
CA GLU A 349 -30.03 9.20 7.92
C GLU A 349 -31.14 8.89 8.92
N HIS A 350 -30.92 7.88 9.76
CA HIS A 350 -31.85 7.47 10.80
C HIS A 350 -31.60 8.18 12.14
N ASN A 351 -30.40 8.74 12.35
CA ASN A 351 -30.03 9.45 13.57
C ASN A 351 -30.25 10.97 13.44
N LYS A 352 -31.08 11.54 14.33
CA LYS A 352 -31.43 12.98 14.33
C LYS A 352 -30.26 13.91 14.63
N ASP A 353 -29.31 13.51 15.46
CA ASP A 353 -28.17 14.36 15.79
C ASP A 353 -27.14 14.38 14.65
N ALA A 354 -27.02 13.26 13.93
CA ALA A 354 -26.27 13.19 12.69
C ALA A 354 -26.86 14.11 11.61
N ILE A 355 -28.19 14.17 11.50
CA ILE A 355 -28.89 15.12 10.63
C ILE A 355 -28.57 16.56 10.98
N LYS A 356 -28.78 16.99 12.23
CA LYS A 356 -28.48 18.37 12.66
C LYS A 356 -27.04 18.76 12.35
N SER A 357 -26.13 17.81 12.56
CA SER A 357 -24.71 18.00 12.31
C SER A 357 -24.38 18.19 10.83
N ALA A 358 -24.95 17.37 9.94
CA ALA A 358 -24.81 17.53 8.49
C ALA A 358 -25.44 18.84 7.99
N GLU A 359 -26.63 19.18 8.49
CA GLU A 359 -27.33 20.43 8.16
C GLU A 359 -26.54 21.66 8.58
N SER A 360 -25.83 21.61 9.72
CA SER A 360 -25.01 22.72 10.23
C SER A 360 -23.88 23.14 9.28
N ILE A 361 -23.52 22.30 8.31
CA ILE A 361 -22.51 22.59 7.28
C ILE A 361 -23.11 22.73 5.87
N GLY A 362 -24.44 22.78 5.77
CA GLY A 362 -25.17 23.03 4.52
C GLY A 362 -25.50 21.81 3.69
N ILE A 363 -25.38 20.58 4.22
CA ILE A 363 -25.87 19.38 3.55
C ILE A 363 -27.38 19.30 3.71
N LYS A 364 -28.10 19.04 2.61
CA LYS A 364 -29.55 18.79 2.67
C LYS A 364 -29.81 17.37 3.18
N THR A 365 -30.69 17.22 4.16
CA THR A 365 -30.94 15.91 4.77
C THR A 365 -32.39 15.46 4.75
N PHE A 366 -32.60 14.16 4.88
CA PHE A 366 -33.90 13.52 5.09
C PHE A 366 -33.81 12.52 6.25
N TYR A 367 -34.71 12.65 7.21
CA TYR A 367 -34.82 11.69 8.31
C TYR A 367 -35.53 10.42 7.84
N TYR A 368 -34.80 9.31 7.83
CA TYR A 368 -35.31 8.01 7.44
C TYR A 368 -35.69 7.16 8.67
N ASP A 369 -36.99 6.93 8.86
CA ASP A 369 -37.49 6.05 9.91
C ASP A 369 -37.47 4.58 9.45
N LYS A 370 -36.50 3.83 9.96
CA LYS A 370 -36.30 2.40 9.64
C LYS A 370 -37.52 1.52 9.87
N ASN A 371 -38.41 1.90 10.80
CA ASN A 371 -39.59 1.11 11.14
C ASN A 371 -40.73 1.36 10.15
N LYS A 372 -40.80 2.55 9.57
CA LYS A 372 -41.83 2.93 8.59
C LYS A 372 -41.47 2.53 7.17
N ARG A 373 -40.17 2.49 6.85
CA ARG A 373 -39.65 2.17 5.51
C ARG A 373 -40.34 2.95 4.37
N ASP A 374 -40.65 4.22 4.63
CA ASP A 374 -41.37 5.06 3.67
C ASP A 374 -40.46 5.50 2.52
N LEU A 375 -40.36 4.63 1.53
CA LEU A 375 -39.59 4.85 0.31
C LEU A 375 -40.24 5.90 -0.60
N VAL A 376 -41.55 6.14 -0.50
CA VAL A 376 -42.25 7.13 -1.34
C VAL A 376 -41.82 8.53 -0.95
N SER A 377 -41.85 8.84 0.35
CA SER A 377 -41.39 10.14 0.86
C SER A 377 -39.90 10.38 0.57
N LEU A 378 -39.06 9.36 0.74
CA LEU A 378 -37.63 9.46 0.42
C LEU A 378 -37.42 9.69 -1.09
N LYS A 379 -38.12 8.97 -1.95
CA LYS A 379 -38.06 9.14 -3.40
C LYS A 379 -38.40 10.57 -3.81
N ASN A 380 -39.48 11.13 -3.26
CA ASN A 380 -39.90 12.51 -3.54
C ASN A 380 -38.82 13.50 -3.10
N PHE A 381 -38.26 13.32 -1.90
CA PHE A 381 -37.16 14.15 -1.41
C PHE A 381 -35.93 14.11 -2.34
N ILE A 382 -35.53 12.91 -2.80
CA ILE A 382 -34.42 12.74 -3.73
C ILE A 382 -34.71 13.47 -5.04
N GLU A 383 -35.90 13.28 -5.64
CA GLU A 383 -36.27 13.92 -6.90
C GLU A 383 -36.32 15.45 -6.82
N GLU A 384 -36.82 16.00 -5.71
CA GLU A 384 -36.89 17.46 -5.49
C GLU A 384 -35.50 18.09 -5.34
N ASN A 385 -34.51 17.34 -4.85
CA ASN A 385 -33.20 17.88 -4.51
C ASN A 385 -32.09 17.48 -5.50
N ILE A 386 -32.37 16.57 -6.45
CA ILE A 386 -31.47 16.22 -7.56
C ILE A 386 -31.78 16.99 -8.85
N LYS A 387 -33.01 17.50 -9.03
CA LYS A 387 -33.36 18.29 -10.22
C LYS A 387 -32.65 19.66 -10.23
N PRO A 388 -32.20 20.15 -11.40
CA PRO A 388 -31.77 21.55 -11.53
C PRO A 388 -32.91 22.49 -11.16
N ARG A 389 -32.62 23.61 -10.47
CA ARG A 389 -33.60 24.68 -10.30
C ARG A 389 -34.02 25.17 -11.69
N THR A 390 -35.26 24.88 -12.09
CA THR A 390 -35.84 25.51 -13.26
C THR A 390 -36.02 27.00 -12.99
N LEU A 391 -35.76 27.85 -14.00
CA LEU A 391 -35.91 29.31 -13.99
C LEU A 391 -37.32 29.83 -13.60
N ALA A 392 -38.29 28.94 -13.32
CA ALA A 392 -39.63 29.28 -12.89
C ALA A 392 -39.75 29.61 -11.39
N ASP A 393 -38.87 29.08 -10.53
CA ASP A 393 -39.01 29.19 -9.07
C ASP A 393 -38.45 30.48 -8.45
N SER A 394 -37.80 31.34 -9.24
CA SER A 394 -37.24 32.63 -8.78
C SER A 394 -38.21 33.82 -8.89
N ARG A 395 -39.46 33.61 -9.34
CA ARG A 395 -40.46 34.67 -9.50
C ARG A 395 -41.48 34.75 -8.34
N GLY A 396 -41.01 34.55 -7.12
CA GLY A 396 -41.90 34.45 -5.97
C GLY A 396 -41.37 35.01 -4.67
N HIS A 397 -40.68 36.17 -4.68
CA HIS A 397 -40.60 37.07 -3.52
C HIS A 397 -40.03 38.42 -3.95
N ASP A 398 -40.90 39.25 -4.54
CA ASP A 398 -40.80 40.71 -4.46
C ASP A 398 -42.23 41.25 -4.41
N LYS A 399 -42.72 41.48 -3.19
CA LYS A 399 -43.74 42.47 -2.84
C LYS A 399 -43.44 43.02 -1.45
#